data_AF-A0AAU0F3Q7-F1
#
_entry.id   AF-A0AAU0F3Q7-F1
#
_cell.length_a   1.000
_cell.length_b   1.000
_cell.length_c   1.000
_cell.angle_alpha   90.00
_cell.angle_beta   90.00
_cell.angle_gamma   90.00
#
_symmetry.space_group_name_H-M   'P 1'
#
loop_
_entity.id
_entity.type
_entity.pdbx_description
1 polymer ?
#
loop_
_entity_poly.entity_id
_entity_poly.type
_entity_poly.pdbx_seq_one_letter_code
_entity_poly.pdbx_strand_id
1 'polypeptide(L)'
;MVSLKERKDALFKITHPYFSKIGFRFDKGIRNKYYRNEKELIYDLGFNFLIKSDFHTNSLLMISFKKVEEIVIEIGMPNNDLIPYKNGENYMITIKHPFYYQIYEQKFSQLDLKTVEDFEQWGHLILEYMEGEGKAFMEHYSYLPNVLKEMDRLEAEGKYWNEILVGLADYDFRGLIISKLCNDPNFNEKIKSRDEVFYNVPQLKEWVPYYEKLKERLKTIEPLHNNP
;
A
#
# COMPACT_ATOMS: atom_id res chain seq x y z
N MET A 1 -15.71 -1.13 -33.40
CA MET A 1 -15.12 -1.58 -32.12
C MET A 1 -14.54 -0.35 -31.46
N VAL A 2 -15.01 0.00 -30.27
CA VAL A 2 -14.52 1.19 -29.54
C VAL A 2 -13.08 0.94 -29.10
N SER A 3 -12.22 1.93 -29.27
CA SER A 3 -10.82 1.83 -28.86
C SER A 3 -10.67 1.79 -27.34
N LEU A 4 -9.59 1.17 -26.84
CA LEU A 4 -9.25 1.25 -25.42
C LEU A 4 -9.03 2.71 -24.96
N LYS A 5 -8.59 3.57 -25.87
CA LYS A 5 -8.42 5.00 -25.61
C LYS A 5 -9.77 5.66 -25.28
N GLU A 6 -10.78 5.49 -26.14
CA GLU A 6 -12.11 6.06 -25.92
C GLU A 6 -12.75 5.57 -24.62
N ARG A 7 -12.62 4.27 -24.31
CA ARG A 7 -13.07 3.69 -23.04
C ARG A 7 -12.38 4.33 -21.83
N LYS A 8 -11.05 4.45 -21.86
CA LYS A 8 -10.28 5.12 -20.79
C LYS A 8 -10.65 6.59 -20.63
N ASP A 9 -10.86 7.29 -21.74
CA ASP A 9 -11.26 8.70 -21.71
C ASP A 9 -12.62 8.87 -21.01
N ALA A 10 -13.56 7.94 -21.20
CA ALA A 10 -14.85 7.92 -20.50
C ALA A 10 -14.70 7.70 -18.98
N LEU A 11 -13.93 6.70 -18.56
CA LEU A 11 -13.59 6.44 -17.15
C LEU A 11 -12.95 7.66 -16.47
N PHE A 12 -11.99 8.30 -17.14
CA PHE A 12 -11.26 9.43 -16.57
C PHE A 12 -12.06 10.72 -16.61
N LYS A 13 -12.99 10.89 -17.55
CA LYS A 13 -13.96 12.00 -17.54
C LYS A 13 -14.81 11.99 -16.27
N ILE A 14 -15.18 10.82 -15.75
CA ILE A 14 -15.93 10.67 -14.50
C ILE A 14 -15.03 10.85 -13.27
N THR A 15 -13.85 10.25 -13.27
CA THR A 15 -13.02 10.19 -12.06
C THR A 15 -12.15 11.44 -11.85
N HIS A 16 -11.62 12.08 -12.90
CA HIS A 16 -10.72 13.25 -12.77
C HIS A 16 -11.30 14.40 -11.94
N PRO A 17 -12.56 14.84 -12.14
CA PRO A 17 -13.11 15.96 -11.39
C PRO A 17 -13.13 15.71 -9.87
N TYR A 18 -13.53 14.50 -9.45
CA TYR A 18 -13.56 14.13 -8.04
C TYR A 18 -12.15 14.10 -7.44
N PHE A 19 -11.22 13.35 -8.05
CA PHE A 19 -9.86 13.20 -7.52
C PHE A 19 -9.13 14.54 -7.45
N SER A 20 -9.31 15.41 -8.44
CA SER A 20 -8.75 16.76 -8.43
C SER A 20 -9.29 17.60 -7.27
N LYS A 21 -10.60 17.51 -6.98
CA LYS A 21 -11.25 18.21 -5.87
C LYS A 21 -10.70 17.79 -4.50
N ILE A 22 -10.36 16.52 -4.32
CA ILE A 22 -9.80 15.98 -3.06
C ILE A 22 -8.26 15.99 -3.01
N GLY A 23 -7.61 16.72 -3.93
CA GLY A 23 -6.18 17.00 -3.92
C GLY A 23 -5.28 15.93 -4.57
N PHE A 24 -5.86 14.92 -5.23
CA PHE A 24 -5.09 13.94 -5.98
C PHE A 24 -4.68 14.50 -7.35
N ARG A 25 -3.52 14.07 -7.82
CA ARG A 25 -2.99 14.32 -9.17
C ARG A 25 -3.06 13.04 -9.97
N PHE A 26 -3.25 13.17 -11.28
CA PHE A 26 -3.18 12.05 -12.20
C PHE A 26 -1.78 11.96 -12.83
N ASP A 27 -1.19 10.77 -12.79
CA ASP A 27 0.06 10.43 -13.45
C ASP A 27 -0.22 9.44 -14.59
N LYS A 28 0.27 9.78 -15.79
CA LYS A 28 0.15 9.00 -17.02
C LYS A 28 1.48 8.31 -17.33
N GLY A 29 2.05 7.63 -16.34
CA GLY A 29 3.27 6.83 -16.47
C GLY A 29 3.00 5.43 -17.02
N ILE A 30 3.94 4.50 -16.76
CA ILE A 30 3.79 3.07 -17.09
C ILE A 30 2.48 2.50 -16.52
N ARG A 31 2.12 2.97 -15.32
CA ARG A 31 0.86 2.71 -14.66
C ARG A 31 0.10 4.02 -14.52
N ASN A 32 -1.10 4.10 -15.09
CA ASN A 32 -1.96 5.27 -14.87
C ASN A 32 -2.37 5.27 -13.41
N LYS A 33 -2.28 6.39 -12.70
CA LYS A 33 -2.64 6.43 -11.28
C LYS A 33 -3.11 7.79 -10.82
N TYR A 34 -3.96 7.77 -9.80
CA TYR A 34 -4.17 8.91 -8.93
C TYR A 34 -3.21 8.81 -7.75
N TYR A 35 -2.56 9.91 -7.41
CA TYR A 35 -1.75 9.98 -6.20
C TYR A 35 -1.92 11.33 -5.49
N ARG A 36 -1.82 11.32 -4.16
CA ARG A 36 -1.79 12.53 -3.34
C ARG A 36 -0.56 12.50 -2.46
N ASN A 37 0.35 13.44 -2.69
CA ASN A 37 1.60 13.57 -1.95
C ASN A 37 1.44 14.63 -0.86
N GLU A 38 1.47 14.20 0.39
CA GLU A 38 1.41 15.07 1.57
C GLU A 38 2.78 15.15 2.25
N LYS A 39 2.90 15.86 3.37
CA LYS A 39 4.18 16.00 4.07
C LYS A 39 4.76 14.64 4.46
N GLU A 40 3.96 13.80 5.12
CA GLU A 40 4.40 12.55 5.73
C GLU A 40 3.88 11.30 4.99
N LEU A 41 2.88 11.48 4.13
CA LEU A 41 2.13 10.40 3.50
C LEU A 41 2.10 10.54 1.97
N ILE A 42 1.98 9.42 1.28
CA ILE A 42 1.57 9.38 -0.13
C ILE A 42 0.41 8.39 -0.26
N TYR A 43 -0.69 8.84 -0.85
CA TYR A 43 -1.82 7.98 -1.22
C TYR A 43 -1.69 7.60 -2.70
N ASP A 44 -1.94 6.33 -3.04
CA ASP A 44 -1.87 5.81 -4.41
C ASP A 44 -3.10 4.96 -4.74
N LEU A 45 -3.70 5.22 -5.90
CA LEU A 45 -4.68 4.36 -6.56
C LEU A 45 -4.34 4.24 -8.04
N GLY A 46 -3.75 3.12 -8.44
CA GLY A 46 -3.33 2.89 -9.81
C GLY A 46 -4.29 2.02 -10.63
N PHE A 47 -4.14 2.07 -11.95
CA PHE A 47 -4.95 1.38 -12.95
C PHE A 47 -4.05 0.56 -13.87
N ASN A 48 -4.48 -0.66 -14.16
CA ASN A 48 -3.84 -1.59 -15.07
C ASN A 48 -4.76 -1.82 -16.27
N PHE A 49 -4.32 -1.40 -17.45
CA PHE A 49 -5.03 -1.60 -18.71
C PHE A 49 -4.20 -2.52 -19.61
N LEU A 50 -4.63 -3.77 -19.78
CA LEU A 50 -3.95 -4.71 -20.67
C LEU A 50 -4.37 -4.48 -22.12
N ILE A 51 -3.41 -4.11 -22.98
CA ILE A 51 -3.67 -3.66 -24.37
C ILE A 51 -4.35 -4.74 -25.24
N LYS A 52 -4.12 -6.03 -24.95
CA LYS A 52 -4.62 -7.17 -25.74
C LYS A 52 -5.59 -8.06 -24.95
N SER A 53 -6.21 -7.53 -23.91
CA SER A 53 -7.13 -8.27 -23.05
C SER A 53 -8.24 -7.34 -22.55
N ASP A 54 -9.40 -7.89 -22.27
CA ASP A 54 -10.49 -7.18 -21.58
C ASP A 54 -10.29 -7.20 -20.06
N PHE A 55 -9.20 -7.80 -19.59
CA PHE A 55 -8.81 -7.77 -18.19
C PHE A 55 -8.15 -6.42 -17.88
N HIS A 56 -8.97 -5.51 -17.37
CA HIS A 56 -8.55 -4.23 -16.81
C HIS A 56 -8.90 -4.22 -15.33
N THR A 57 -8.05 -3.60 -14.51
CA THR A 57 -8.24 -3.54 -13.07
C THR A 57 -7.67 -2.25 -12.51
N ASN A 58 -7.98 -1.94 -11.26
CA ASN A 58 -7.23 -0.96 -10.47
C ASN A 58 -6.60 -1.66 -9.25
N SER A 59 -5.55 -1.07 -8.66
CA SER A 59 -5.10 -1.52 -7.35
C SER A 59 -6.09 -1.09 -6.28
N LEU A 60 -5.90 -1.70 -5.12
CA LEU A 60 -6.35 -1.15 -3.86
C LEU A 60 -5.81 0.27 -3.66
N LEU A 61 -6.54 1.04 -2.85
CA LEU A 61 -6.02 2.25 -2.26
C LEU A 61 -4.87 1.89 -1.32
N MET A 62 -3.76 2.61 -1.46
CA MET A 62 -2.51 2.33 -0.78
C MET A 62 -1.98 3.60 -0.11
N ILE A 63 -1.28 3.43 1.01
CA ILE A 63 -0.65 4.52 1.76
C ILE A 63 0.84 4.20 1.95
N SER A 64 1.68 5.15 1.58
CA SER A 64 3.10 5.20 1.91
C SER A 64 3.28 6.11 3.12
N PHE A 65 3.80 5.55 4.21
CA PHE A 65 4.34 6.32 5.33
C PHE A 65 5.80 6.62 5.03
N LYS A 66 6.11 7.85 4.63
CA LYS A 66 7.44 8.22 4.14
C LYS A 66 8.53 7.84 5.12
N LYS A 67 8.31 8.06 6.42
CA LYS A 67 9.31 7.71 7.43
C LYS A 67 9.59 6.21 7.51
N VAL A 68 8.56 5.39 7.40
CA VAL A 68 8.71 3.92 7.39
C VAL A 68 9.49 3.50 6.15
N GLU A 69 9.11 4.00 4.99
CA GLU A 69 9.73 3.62 3.72
C GLU A 69 11.16 4.14 3.57
N GLU A 70 11.46 5.35 4.08
CA GLU A 70 12.84 5.87 4.19
C GLU A 70 13.74 4.86 4.90
N ILE A 71 13.30 4.33 6.04
CA ILE A 71 14.07 3.35 6.81
C ILE A 71 14.20 2.04 6.04
N VAL A 72 13.12 1.53 5.42
CA VAL A 72 13.20 0.32 4.58
C VAL A 72 14.22 0.49 3.45
N ILE A 73 14.24 1.66 2.81
CA ILE A 73 15.19 2.00 1.74
C ILE A 73 16.64 2.10 2.25
N GLU A 74 16.85 2.63 3.47
CA GLU A 74 18.15 2.64 4.15
C GLU A 74 18.68 1.20 4.37
N ILE A 75 17.81 0.29 4.85
CA ILE A 75 18.17 -1.11 5.11
C ILE A 75 18.52 -1.85 3.82
N GLY A 76 17.71 -1.66 2.79
CA GLY A 76 17.79 -2.42 1.55
C GLY A 76 17.00 -3.74 1.59
N MET A 77 16.99 -4.44 0.46
CA MET A 77 16.39 -5.76 0.32
C MET A 77 17.14 -6.59 -0.73
N PRO A 78 17.05 -7.93 -0.69
CA PRO A 78 17.71 -8.79 -1.66
C PRO A 78 17.23 -8.51 -3.09
N ASN A 79 18.17 -8.51 -4.06
CA ASN A 79 17.88 -8.47 -5.49
C ASN A 79 17.05 -7.27 -6.01
N ASN A 80 16.91 -6.18 -5.24
CA ASN A 80 16.20 -4.98 -5.69
C ASN A 80 17.14 -3.77 -5.83
N ASP A 81 17.05 -3.10 -6.97
CA ASP A 81 17.66 -1.78 -7.15
C ASP A 81 16.79 -0.71 -6.48
N LEU A 82 17.33 -0.10 -5.43
CA LEU A 82 16.65 0.94 -4.67
C LEU A 82 17.06 2.37 -5.06
N ILE A 83 17.94 2.54 -6.06
CA ILE A 83 18.41 3.86 -6.52
C ILE A 83 17.25 4.80 -6.89
N PRO A 84 16.22 4.36 -7.66
CA PRO A 84 15.12 5.25 -8.02
C PRO A 84 14.35 5.78 -6.79
N TYR A 85 14.24 4.98 -5.74
CA TYR A 85 13.57 5.40 -4.50
C TYR A 85 14.42 6.37 -3.70
N LYS A 86 15.75 6.15 -3.65
CA LYS A 86 16.71 7.05 -2.98
C LYS A 86 16.79 8.42 -3.66
N ASN A 87 16.66 8.45 -4.98
CA ASN A 87 16.65 9.70 -5.76
C ASN A 87 15.29 10.43 -5.72
N GLY A 88 14.27 9.83 -5.11
CA GLY A 88 12.90 10.37 -5.09
C GLY A 88 12.15 10.25 -6.42
N GLU A 89 12.67 9.44 -7.36
CA GLU A 89 12.01 9.13 -8.63
C GLU A 89 10.82 8.19 -8.43
N ASN A 90 10.84 7.39 -7.36
CA ASN A 90 9.76 6.48 -6.98
C ASN A 90 9.56 6.44 -5.45
N TYR A 91 8.45 5.86 -5.01
CA TYR A 91 8.15 5.64 -3.59
C TYR A 91 7.65 4.21 -3.36
N MET A 92 7.95 3.67 -2.18
CA MET A 92 7.41 2.39 -1.74
C MET A 92 6.06 2.58 -1.06
N ILE A 93 5.29 1.50 -0.93
CA ILE A 93 3.99 1.48 -0.26
C ILE A 93 4.16 0.79 1.08
N THR A 94 3.55 1.34 2.13
CA THR A 94 3.55 0.75 3.47
C THR A 94 2.37 -0.17 3.67
N ILE A 95 1.16 0.33 3.39
CA ILE A 95 -0.10 -0.39 3.62
C ILE A 95 -1.02 -0.34 2.41
N LYS A 96 -1.87 -1.37 2.31
CA LYS A 96 -2.91 -1.51 1.30
C LYS A 96 -4.26 -1.72 1.99
N HIS A 97 -5.34 -1.24 1.40
CA HIS A 97 -6.68 -1.45 1.94
C HIS A 97 -7.05 -2.95 1.91
N PRO A 98 -7.28 -3.62 3.06
CA PRO A 98 -7.48 -5.06 3.11
C PRO A 98 -8.85 -5.49 2.56
N PHE A 99 -9.89 -4.66 2.73
CA PHE A 99 -11.29 -5.01 2.43
C PHE A 99 -11.81 -4.60 1.05
N TYR A 100 -10.99 -3.97 0.21
CA TYR A 100 -11.45 -3.46 -1.09
C TYR A 100 -12.10 -4.56 -1.95
N TYR A 101 -11.61 -5.80 -1.85
CA TYR A 101 -12.04 -6.86 -2.75
C TYR A 101 -13.49 -7.32 -2.51
N GLN A 102 -13.97 -7.49 -1.28
CA GLN A 102 -15.18 -8.32 -1.11
C GLN A 102 -16.48 -7.70 -1.68
N ILE A 103 -16.71 -6.40 -1.49
CA ILE A 103 -17.94 -5.73 -1.96
C ILE A 103 -17.73 -5.16 -3.37
N TYR A 104 -16.56 -4.58 -3.63
CA TYR A 104 -16.26 -3.95 -4.91
C TYR A 104 -16.07 -4.97 -6.03
N GLU A 105 -15.37 -6.08 -5.78
CA GLU A 105 -15.11 -7.11 -6.80
C GLU A 105 -16.39 -7.72 -7.34
N GLN A 106 -17.42 -7.91 -6.50
CA GLN A 106 -18.70 -8.43 -6.96
C GLN A 106 -19.33 -7.49 -8.00
N LYS A 107 -19.45 -6.20 -7.69
CA LYS A 107 -20.00 -5.21 -8.63
C LYS A 107 -19.11 -5.06 -9.87
N PHE A 108 -17.79 -5.04 -9.68
CA PHE A 108 -16.81 -4.86 -10.76
C PHE A 108 -16.77 -6.06 -11.71
N SER A 109 -16.89 -7.28 -11.21
CA SER A 109 -16.87 -8.53 -11.99
C SER A 109 -18.06 -8.68 -12.94
N GLN A 110 -19.11 -7.88 -12.75
CA GLN A 110 -20.29 -7.87 -13.61
C GLN A 110 -20.13 -6.95 -14.84
N LEU A 111 -19.06 -6.17 -14.91
CA LEU A 111 -18.83 -5.22 -16.01
C LEU A 111 -18.22 -5.90 -17.23
N ASP A 112 -18.80 -5.68 -18.42
CA ASP A 112 -18.14 -6.03 -19.68
C ASP A 112 -17.24 -4.89 -20.12
N LEU A 113 -15.98 -4.95 -19.69
CA LEU A 113 -15.01 -3.89 -19.95
C LEU A 113 -14.65 -3.74 -21.45
N LYS A 114 -15.42 -4.27 -22.40
CA LYS A 114 -15.39 -3.97 -23.84
C LYS A 114 -16.16 -2.72 -24.24
N THR A 115 -17.04 -2.22 -23.39
CA THR A 115 -17.94 -1.10 -23.72
C THR A 115 -17.48 0.23 -23.12
N VAL A 116 -18.05 1.34 -23.59
CA VAL A 116 -17.81 2.67 -22.99
C VAL A 116 -18.59 2.76 -21.69
N GLU A 117 -19.83 2.29 -21.72
CA GLU A 117 -20.78 2.32 -20.62
C GLU A 117 -20.24 1.59 -19.38
N ASP A 118 -19.58 0.44 -19.55
CA ASP A 118 -18.97 -0.30 -18.45
C ASP A 118 -17.71 0.39 -17.89
N PHE A 119 -16.96 1.14 -18.72
CA PHE A 119 -15.88 2.00 -18.21
C PHE A 119 -16.42 3.21 -17.45
N GLU A 120 -17.57 3.75 -17.86
CA GLU A 120 -18.25 4.81 -17.12
C GLU A 120 -18.76 4.29 -15.78
N GLN A 121 -19.40 3.12 -15.78
CA GLN A 121 -19.87 2.46 -14.55
C GLN A 121 -18.71 2.11 -13.62
N TRP A 122 -17.58 1.65 -14.17
CA TRP A 122 -16.35 1.46 -13.37
C TRP A 122 -15.91 2.78 -12.72
N GLY A 123 -15.96 3.89 -13.45
CA GLY A 123 -15.70 5.22 -12.91
C GLY A 123 -16.58 5.54 -11.70
N HIS A 124 -17.89 5.29 -11.81
CA HIS A 124 -18.82 5.51 -10.71
C HIS A 124 -18.57 4.59 -9.51
N LEU A 125 -18.22 3.33 -9.72
CA LEU A 125 -17.84 2.43 -8.63
C LEU A 125 -16.62 2.96 -7.87
N ILE A 126 -15.60 3.49 -8.57
CA ILE A 126 -14.42 4.08 -7.92
C ILE A 126 -14.82 5.28 -7.07
N LEU A 127 -15.73 6.13 -7.56
CA LEU A 127 -16.22 7.28 -6.79
C LEU A 127 -16.98 6.83 -5.54
N GLU A 128 -17.90 5.87 -5.67
CA GLU A 128 -18.64 5.28 -4.54
C GLU A 128 -17.66 4.77 -3.46
N TYR A 129 -16.64 4.02 -3.88
CA TYR A 129 -15.60 3.53 -2.96
C TYR A 129 -14.83 4.68 -2.30
N MET A 130 -14.39 5.67 -3.07
CA MET A 130 -13.59 6.78 -2.56
C MET A 130 -14.39 7.77 -1.71
N GLU A 131 -15.72 7.77 -1.80
CA GLU A 131 -16.62 8.55 -0.92
C GLU A 131 -16.99 7.77 0.35
N GLY A 132 -16.94 6.44 0.31
CA GLY A 132 -17.21 5.54 1.44
C GLY A 132 -15.93 4.95 2.06
N GLU A 133 -15.72 3.64 1.85
CA GLU A 133 -14.66 2.87 2.51
C GLU A 133 -13.25 3.41 2.25
N GLY A 134 -12.96 3.86 1.02
CA GLY A 134 -11.67 4.43 0.67
C GLY A 134 -11.36 5.69 1.48
N LYS A 135 -12.36 6.55 1.70
CA LYS A 135 -12.22 7.72 2.57
C LYS A 135 -11.99 7.32 4.02
N ALA A 136 -12.81 6.41 4.55
CA ALA A 136 -12.68 5.92 5.92
C ALA A 136 -11.30 5.29 6.18
N PHE A 137 -10.78 4.54 5.22
CA PHE A 137 -9.44 3.97 5.28
C PHE A 137 -8.33 5.04 5.33
N MET A 138 -8.41 6.06 4.46
CA MET A 138 -7.43 7.16 4.51
C MET A 138 -7.49 7.91 5.83
N GLU A 139 -8.68 8.21 6.33
CA GLU A 139 -8.86 8.93 7.59
C GLU A 139 -8.37 8.11 8.79
N HIS A 140 -8.69 6.81 8.83
CA HIS A 140 -8.30 5.95 9.94
C HIS A 140 -6.81 5.59 9.91
N TYR A 141 -6.31 5.11 8.77
CA TYR A 141 -4.95 4.57 8.63
C TYR A 141 -3.93 5.59 8.13
N SER A 142 -4.25 6.89 8.15
CA SER A 142 -3.23 7.96 8.04
C SER A 142 -2.42 8.13 9.34
N TYR A 143 -2.84 7.50 10.43
CA TYR A 143 -2.18 7.53 11.73
C TYR A 143 -1.53 6.18 12.06
N LEU A 144 -0.21 6.16 12.22
CA LEU A 144 0.58 4.92 12.42
C LEU A 144 0.08 4.02 13.57
N PRO A 145 -0.31 4.55 14.75
CA PRO A 145 -0.83 3.71 15.82
C PRO A 145 -2.11 2.94 15.48
N ASN A 146 -2.92 3.41 14.52
CA ASN A 146 -4.05 2.62 14.03
C ASN A 146 -3.59 1.44 13.16
N VAL A 147 -2.49 1.59 12.41
CA VAL A 147 -1.85 0.48 11.70
C VAL A 147 -1.29 -0.55 12.71
N LEU A 148 -0.64 -0.07 13.78
CA LEU A 148 -0.15 -0.95 14.85
C LEU A 148 -1.27 -1.76 15.52
N LYS A 149 -2.40 -1.11 15.86
CA LYS A 149 -3.56 -1.80 16.43
C LYS A 149 -4.11 -2.88 15.50
N GLU A 150 -4.13 -2.62 14.20
CA GLU A 150 -4.57 -3.61 13.22
C GLU A 150 -3.59 -4.78 13.10
N MET A 151 -2.29 -4.50 13.14
CA MET A 151 -1.26 -5.55 13.22
C MET A 151 -1.42 -6.43 14.46
N ASP A 152 -1.72 -5.84 15.63
CA ASP A 152 -1.95 -6.57 16.87
C ASP A 152 -3.22 -7.43 16.79
N ARG A 153 -4.30 -6.89 16.20
CA ARG A 153 -5.55 -7.62 15.95
C ARG A 153 -5.29 -8.85 15.06
N LEU A 154 -4.54 -8.67 13.97
CA LEU A 154 -4.18 -9.77 13.06
C LEU A 154 -3.38 -10.85 13.79
N GLU A 155 -2.37 -10.48 14.58
CA GLU A 155 -1.60 -11.46 15.37
C GLU A 155 -2.48 -12.21 16.39
N ALA A 156 -3.37 -11.50 17.07
CA ALA A 156 -4.31 -12.12 18.02
C ALA A 156 -5.28 -13.12 17.35
N GLU A 157 -5.57 -12.92 16.06
CA GLU A 157 -6.37 -13.83 15.22
C GLU A 157 -5.54 -14.94 14.56
N GLY A 158 -4.23 -15.00 14.81
CA GLY A 158 -3.32 -15.95 14.17
C GLY A 158 -3.06 -15.66 12.68
N LYS A 159 -3.29 -14.41 12.25
CA LYS A 159 -3.07 -13.93 10.88
C LYS A 159 -1.75 -13.20 10.75
N TYR A 160 -1.32 -13.03 9.50
CA TYR A 160 -0.07 -12.35 9.17
C TYR A 160 -0.29 -10.85 8.93
N TRP A 161 0.74 -10.05 9.22
CA TRP A 161 0.72 -8.62 8.97
C TRP A 161 0.60 -8.23 7.50
N ASN A 162 0.92 -9.13 6.56
CA ASN A 162 0.80 -8.88 5.13
C ASN A 162 -0.65 -8.73 4.62
N GLU A 163 -1.65 -8.95 5.48
CA GLU A 163 -3.04 -8.59 5.19
C GLU A 163 -3.21 -7.06 5.08
N ILE A 164 -2.48 -6.27 5.88
CA ILE A 164 -2.48 -4.80 5.86
C ILE A 164 -1.18 -4.20 5.29
N LEU A 165 -0.03 -4.77 5.65
CA LEU A 165 1.30 -4.31 5.22
C LEU A 165 1.65 -4.84 3.82
N VAL A 166 2.33 -4.03 3.02
CA VAL A 166 2.82 -4.41 1.69
C VAL A 166 4.24 -4.98 1.79
N GLY A 167 4.55 -5.94 0.92
CA GLY A 167 5.86 -6.57 0.82
C GLY A 167 5.78 -8.10 0.75
N LEU A 168 6.93 -8.73 0.59
CA LEU A 168 7.09 -10.18 0.62
C LEU A 168 7.57 -10.65 1.99
N ALA A 169 8.85 -10.46 2.30
CA ALA A 169 9.38 -10.63 3.67
C ALA A 169 9.60 -9.28 4.36
N ASP A 170 9.74 -8.21 3.57
CA ASP A 170 9.92 -6.84 4.04
C ASP A 170 8.65 -6.23 4.66
N TYR A 171 7.49 -6.91 4.61
CA TYR A 171 6.35 -6.48 5.43
C TYR A 171 6.67 -6.59 6.93
N ASP A 172 7.48 -7.57 7.35
CA ASP A 172 7.93 -7.68 8.74
C ASP A 172 8.84 -6.50 9.11
N PHE A 173 9.63 -6.01 8.16
CA PHE A 173 10.49 -4.85 8.38
C PHE A 173 9.63 -3.61 8.68
N ARG A 174 8.62 -3.37 7.84
CA ARG A 174 7.63 -2.30 8.07
C ARG A 174 6.96 -2.45 9.42
N GLY A 175 6.52 -3.65 9.78
CA GLY A 175 5.85 -3.87 11.05
C GLY A 175 6.74 -3.59 12.26
N LEU A 176 8.01 -3.99 12.24
CA LEU A 176 8.95 -3.68 13.31
C LEU A 176 9.28 -2.18 13.39
N ILE A 177 9.44 -1.51 12.24
CA ILE A 177 9.65 -0.06 12.18
C ILE A 177 8.43 0.68 12.74
N ILE A 178 7.22 0.31 12.34
CA ILE A 178 5.96 0.89 12.83
C ILE A 178 5.86 0.70 14.34
N SER A 179 6.09 -0.52 14.85
CA SER A 179 6.06 -0.82 16.28
C SER A 179 7.04 0.07 17.06
N LYS A 180 8.25 0.25 16.53
CA LYS A 180 9.27 1.12 17.14
C LYS A 180 8.86 2.60 17.12
N LEU A 181 8.36 3.11 15.99
CA LEU A 181 7.90 4.49 15.84
C LEU A 181 6.69 4.82 16.73
N CYS A 182 5.89 3.82 17.11
CA CYS A 182 4.73 3.95 17.97
C CYS A 182 5.02 3.72 19.47
N ASN A 183 6.28 3.48 19.84
CA ASN A 183 6.67 3.11 21.21
C ASN A 183 5.91 1.88 21.74
N ASP A 184 5.77 0.85 20.90
CA ASP A 184 5.02 -0.36 21.22
C ASP A 184 5.61 -1.10 22.44
N PRO A 185 4.83 -1.32 23.52
CA PRO A 185 5.30 -2.06 24.69
C PRO A 185 5.69 -3.52 24.37
N ASN A 186 5.11 -4.11 23.32
CA ASN A 186 5.35 -5.49 22.90
C ASN A 186 6.48 -5.58 21.86
N PHE A 187 7.18 -4.48 21.55
CA PHE A 187 8.22 -4.44 20.52
C PHE A 187 9.27 -5.55 20.67
N ASN A 188 9.72 -5.83 21.88
CA ASN A 188 10.73 -6.86 22.14
C ASN A 188 10.21 -8.28 21.86
N GLU A 189 8.93 -8.54 22.09
CA GLU A 189 8.30 -9.83 21.81
C GLU A 189 8.16 -10.04 20.30
N LYS A 190 7.79 -8.98 19.58
CA LYS A 190 7.74 -8.96 18.11
C LYS A 190 9.10 -9.25 17.48
N ILE A 191 10.18 -8.66 18.01
CA ILE A 191 11.55 -8.98 17.58
C ILE A 191 11.87 -10.46 17.78
N LYS A 192 11.59 -11.03 18.97
CA LYS A 192 11.86 -12.45 19.23
C LYS A 192 11.09 -13.37 18.28
N SER A 193 9.82 -13.06 18.04
CA SER A 193 9.01 -13.84 17.08
C SER A 193 9.57 -13.76 15.66
N ARG A 194 10.10 -12.61 15.24
CA ARG A 194 10.69 -12.45 13.90
C ARG A 194 12.09 -13.07 13.81
N ASP A 195 12.84 -13.12 14.91
CA ASP A 195 14.10 -13.89 14.99
C ASP A 195 13.84 -15.37 14.65
N GLU A 196 12.79 -15.98 15.23
CA GLU A 196 12.44 -17.38 14.94
C GLU A 196 12.09 -17.61 13.46
N VAL A 197 11.54 -16.61 12.77
CA VAL A 197 11.19 -16.69 11.36
C VAL A 197 12.42 -16.51 10.47
N PHE A 198 13.15 -15.39 10.61
CA PHE A 198 14.25 -15.05 9.71
C PHE A 198 15.45 -15.99 9.83
N TYR A 199 15.74 -16.52 11.02
CA TYR A 199 16.90 -17.41 11.20
C TYR A 199 16.60 -18.88 10.91
N ASN A 200 15.34 -19.32 11.02
CA ASN A 200 15.01 -20.74 10.89
C ASN A 200 14.27 -21.10 9.60
N VAL A 201 13.71 -20.13 8.86
CA VAL A 201 13.03 -20.39 7.58
C VAL A 201 14.05 -20.34 6.42
N PRO A 202 14.38 -21.48 5.76
CA PRO A 202 15.44 -21.51 4.74
C PRO A 202 15.22 -20.55 3.57
N GLN A 203 13.96 -20.29 3.21
CA GLN A 203 13.58 -19.38 2.13
C GLN A 203 13.94 -17.92 2.42
N LEU A 204 14.16 -17.56 3.70
CA LEU A 204 14.52 -16.21 4.12
C LEU A 204 16.03 -16.02 4.32
N LYS A 205 16.86 -17.01 3.97
CA LYS A 205 18.32 -16.95 4.16
C LYS A 205 18.96 -15.71 3.52
N GLU A 206 18.50 -15.30 2.33
CA GLU A 206 19.00 -14.10 1.64
C GLU A 206 18.60 -12.79 2.35
N TRP A 207 17.54 -12.82 3.15
CA TRP A 207 17.04 -11.66 3.89
C TRP A 207 17.76 -11.44 5.22
N VAL A 208 18.41 -12.47 5.78
CA VAL A 208 19.09 -12.40 7.09
C VAL A 208 20.05 -11.21 7.22
N PRO A 209 20.94 -10.92 6.24
CA PRO A 209 21.84 -9.77 6.35
C PRO A 209 21.12 -8.41 6.43
N TYR A 210 19.94 -8.29 5.81
CA TYR A 210 19.12 -7.08 5.84
C TYR A 210 18.32 -6.99 7.13
N TYR A 211 17.85 -8.12 7.64
CA TYR A 211 17.19 -8.20 8.94
C TYR A 211 18.13 -7.80 10.08
N GLU A 212 19.40 -8.21 10.05
CA GLU A 212 20.40 -7.75 11.03
C GLU A 212 20.63 -6.24 10.97
N LYS A 213 20.75 -5.68 9.76
CA LYS A 213 20.85 -4.23 9.58
C LYS A 213 19.64 -3.51 10.15
N LEU A 214 18.44 -4.05 9.94
CA LEU A 214 17.21 -3.53 10.51
C LEU A 214 17.28 -3.53 12.04
N LYS A 215 17.67 -4.65 12.67
CA LYS A 215 17.80 -4.75 14.14
C LYS A 215 18.76 -3.70 14.71
N GLU A 216 19.90 -3.48 14.07
CA GLU A 216 20.83 -2.42 14.49
C GLU A 216 20.21 -1.03 14.30
N ARG A 217 19.54 -0.77 13.17
CA ARG A 217 18.88 0.51 12.91
C ARG A 217 17.74 0.81 13.88
N LEU A 218 16.99 -0.21 14.30
CA LEU A 218 15.87 -0.09 15.25
C LEU A 218 16.32 0.39 16.64
N LYS A 219 17.59 0.20 17.02
CA LYS A 219 18.13 0.70 18.29
C LYS A 219 18.22 2.22 18.34
N THR A 220 18.30 2.88 17.19
CA THR A 220 18.51 4.34 17.05
C THR A 220 17.27 5.08 16.51
N ILE A 221 16.16 4.38 16.30
CA ILE A 221 14.89 5.01 15.92
C ILE A 221 14.21 5.53 17.18
N GLU A 222 14.00 6.85 17.22
CA GLU A 222 13.18 7.50 18.24
C GLU A 222 11.69 7.36 17.90
N PRO A 223 10.83 7.11 18.90
CA PRO A 223 9.39 7.11 18.68
C PRO A 223 8.88 8.47 18.18
N LEU A 224 7.92 8.44 17.26
CA LEU A 224 7.17 9.62 16.80
C LEU A 224 5.83 9.77 17.50
N HIS A 225 5.31 8.66 18.00
CA HIS A 225 4.05 8.62 18.72
C HIS A 225 4.30 7.96 20.07
N ASN A 226 3.75 8.58 21.11
CA ASN A 226 3.60 7.90 22.38
C ASN A 226 2.42 6.93 22.25
N ASN A 227 2.52 5.78 22.92
CA ASN A 227 1.54 4.70 22.86
C ASN A 227 0.09 5.25 23.02
N PRO A 228 -0.88 4.81 22.20
CA PRO A 228 -2.30 5.13 22.40
C PRO A 228 -2.88 4.56 23.68
#